data_AF-A0A443PAQ3-F1
#
_entry.id   AF-A0A443PAQ3-F1
#
_cell.length_a   1.000
_cell.length_b   1.000
_cell.length_c   1.000
_cell.angle_alpha   90.00
_cell.angle_beta   90.00
_cell.angle_gamma   90.00
#
_symmetry.space_group_name_H-M   'P 1'
#
loop_
_entity.id
_entity.type
_entity.pdbx_description
1 polymer ?
#
loop_
_entity_poly.entity_id
_entity_poly.type
_entity_poly.pdbx_seq_one_letter_code
_entity_poly.pdbx_strand_id
1 'polypeptide(L)'
;MQQWKFEAAHMAKKIEHLELSIRKLSGESLESCLTEELRHVEHQLEQSLINVRKSKERILSEENTILHKKCTETPQQPTNMKEAASFHNISEDMEVETELLIGRPERGPTRNLLQG
;
A
#
# COMPACT_ATOMS: atom_id res chain seq x y z
N MET A 1 -36.62 10.76 -37.44
CA MET A 1 -35.18 10.93 -37.76
C MET A 1 -34.53 12.16 -37.09
N GLN A 2 -35.29 13.16 -36.62
CA GLN A 2 -34.69 14.37 -36.02
C GLN A 2 -34.38 14.22 -34.51
N GLN A 3 -35.18 13.46 -33.76
CA GLN A 3 -35.00 13.28 -32.32
C GLN A 3 -33.66 12.62 -31.96
N TRP A 4 -33.29 11.54 -32.63
CA TRP A 4 -32.00 10.87 -32.38
C TRP A 4 -30.80 11.77 -32.72
N LYS A 5 -30.93 12.68 -33.69
CA LYS A 5 -29.87 13.65 -34.01
C LYS A 5 -29.70 14.67 -32.88
N PHE A 6 -30.82 15.18 -32.34
CA PHE A 6 -30.79 16.05 -31.17
C PHE A 6 -30.18 15.35 -29.96
N GLU A 7 -30.62 14.12 -29.69
CA GLU A 7 -30.14 13.33 -28.55
C GLU A 7 -28.65 12.98 -28.68
N ALA A 8 -28.20 12.63 -29.88
CA ALA A 8 -26.78 12.43 -30.17
C ALA A 8 -25.95 13.71 -29.96
N ALA A 9 -26.42 14.87 -30.44
CA ALA A 9 -25.73 16.15 -30.23
C ALA A 9 -25.69 16.55 -28.75
N HIS A 10 -26.77 16.31 -28.01
CA HIS A 10 -26.83 16.55 -26.57
C HIS A 10 -25.83 15.66 -25.80
N MET A 11 -25.78 14.36 -26.11
CA MET A 11 -24.81 13.45 -25.52
C MET A 11 -23.38 13.84 -25.86
N ALA A 12 -23.09 14.19 -27.12
CA ALA A 12 -21.77 14.65 -27.55
C ALA A 12 -21.31 15.87 -26.73
N LYS A 13 -22.19 16.86 -26.54
CA LYS A 13 -21.90 18.04 -25.70
C LYS A 13 -21.63 17.66 -24.23
N LYS A 14 -22.34 16.65 -23.72
CA LYS A 14 -22.12 16.17 -22.35
C LYS A 14 -20.78 15.46 -22.19
N ILE A 15 -20.38 14.68 -23.19
CA ILE A 15 -19.05 14.05 -23.25
C ILE A 15 -17.97 15.13 -23.24
N GLU A 16 -18.07 16.12 -24.13
CA GLU A 16 -17.11 17.23 -24.23
C GLU A 16 -16.96 17.97 -22.88
N HIS A 17 -18.07 18.25 -22.20
CA HIS A 17 -18.06 18.88 -20.88
C HIS A 17 -17.36 18.01 -19.83
N LEU A 18 -17.62 16.70 -19.82
CA LEU A 18 -16.98 15.78 -18.87
C LEU A 18 -15.48 15.65 -19.15
N GLU A 19 -15.07 15.56 -20.41
CA GLU A 19 -13.66 15.50 -20.80
C GLU A 19 -12.91 16.77 -20.43
N LEU A 20 -13.52 17.95 -20.64
CA LEU A 20 -12.96 19.21 -20.18
C LEU A 20 -12.83 19.25 -18.64
N SER A 21 -13.85 18.77 -17.92
CA SER A 21 -13.81 18.69 -16.46
C SER A 21 -12.68 17.78 -15.97
N ILE A 22 -12.46 16.64 -16.64
CA ILE A 22 -11.37 15.71 -16.32
C ILE A 22 -10.02 16.39 -16.54
N ARG A 23 -9.82 17.06 -17.68
CA ARG A 23 -8.59 17.83 -17.96
C ARG A 23 -8.33 18.89 -16.88
N LYS A 24 -9.34 19.70 -16.54
CA LYS A 24 -9.23 20.72 -15.49
C LYS A 24 -8.84 20.11 -14.13
N LEU A 25 -9.50 19.03 -13.71
CA LEU A 25 -9.17 18.32 -12.47
C LEU A 25 -7.76 17.68 -12.51
N SER A 26 -7.24 17.40 -13.70
CA SER A 26 -5.89 16.85 -13.90
C SER A 26 -4.81 17.93 -14.02
N GLY A 27 -5.17 19.21 -13.85
CA GLY A 27 -4.24 20.34 -13.94
C GLY A 27 -3.99 20.82 -15.38
N GLU A 28 -4.75 20.31 -16.35
CA GLU A 28 -4.64 20.67 -17.77
C GLU A 28 -5.69 21.70 -18.18
N SER A 29 -5.44 22.43 -19.28
CA SER A 29 -6.43 23.34 -19.89
C SER A 29 -6.95 24.43 -18.92
N LEU A 30 -6.10 24.90 -18.02
CA LEU A 30 -6.43 25.91 -17.00
C LEU A 30 -6.26 27.36 -17.47
N GLU A 31 -5.71 27.56 -18.67
CA GLU A 31 -5.40 28.88 -19.24
C GLU A 31 -6.63 29.80 -19.35
N SER A 32 -7.81 29.21 -19.56
CA SER A 32 -9.08 29.92 -19.66
C SER A 32 -9.90 29.94 -18.37
N CYS A 33 -9.40 29.33 -17.28
CA CYS A 33 -10.12 29.28 -16.01
C CYS A 33 -10.04 30.62 -15.29
N LEU A 34 -11.17 31.09 -14.80
CA LEU A 34 -11.21 32.19 -13.85
C LEU A 34 -10.67 31.76 -12.49
N THR A 35 -10.18 32.71 -11.71
CA THR A 35 -9.66 32.46 -10.36
C THR A 35 -10.68 31.72 -9.48
N GLU A 36 -11.97 32.03 -9.62
CA GLU A 36 -13.03 31.34 -8.88
C GLU A 36 -13.20 29.87 -9.31
N GLU A 37 -13.13 29.59 -10.62
CA GLU A 37 -13.17 28.21 -11.12
C GLU A 37 -11.96 27.42 -10.64
N LEU A 38 -10.77 28.02 -10.62
CA LEU A 38 -9.55 27.42 -10.09
C LEU A 38 -9.68 27.07 -8.60
N ARG A 39 -10.19 28.00 -7.77
CA ARG A 39 -10.45 27.70 -6.35
C ARG A 39 -11.45 26.55 -6.18
N HIS A 40 -12.46 26.49 -7.03
CA HIS A 40 -13.45 25.41 -6.98
C HIS A 40 -12.82 24.06 -7.32
N VAL A 41 -11.98 24.00 -8.37
CA VAL A 41 -11.21 22.80 -8.74
C VAL A 41 -10.28 22.38 -7.60
N GLU A 42 -9.53 23.30 -7.01
CA GLU A 42 -8.65 23.04 -5.87
C GLU A 42 -9.42 22.45 -4.68
N HIS A 43 -10.54 23.07 -4.30
CA HIS A 43 -11.38 22.58 -3.20
C HIS A 43 -11.93 21.18 -3.47
N GLN A 44 -12.39 20.90 -4.70
CA GLN A 44 -12.88 19.57 -5.05
C GLN A 44 -11.77 18.51 -4.94
N LEU A 45 -10.57 18.82 -5.43
CA LEU A 45 -9.42 17.91 -5.34
C LEU A 45 -9.01 17.66 -3.89
N GLU A 46 -8.98 18.70 -3.06
CA GLU A 46 -8.67 18.58 -1.63
C GLU A 46 -9.65 17.65 -0.92
N GLN A 47 -10.97 17.88 -1.08
CA GLN A 47 -11.99 17.05 -0.44
C GLN A 47 -11.95 15.59 -0.93
N SER A 48 -11.78 15.39 -2.24
CA SER A 48 -11.64 14.04 -2.81
C SER A 48 -10.43 13.32 -2.23
N LEU A 49 -9.28 14.00 -2.13
CA LEU A 49 -8.05 13.43 -1.61
C LEU A 49 -8.15 13.08 -0.12
N ILE A 50 -8.80 13.92 0.68
CA ILE A 50 -9.11 13.62 2.09
C ILE A 50 -9.93 12.33 2.18
N ASN A 51 -10.97 12.19 1.37
CA ASN A 51 -11.84 11.01 1.39
C ASN A 51 -11.10 9.75 0.95
N VAL A 52 -10.29 9.82 -0.11
CA VAL A 52 -9.47 8.71 -0.58
C VAL A 52 -8.48 8.27 0.50
N ARG A 53 -7.78 9.22 1.14
CA ARG A 53 -6.82 8.92 2.22
C ARG A 53 -7.49 8.26 3.42
N LYS A 54 -8.63 8.81 3.89
CA LYS A 54 -9.41 8.21 4.99
C LYS A 54 -9.85 6.78 4.67
N SER A 55 -10.33 6.55 3.45
CA SER A 55 -10.76 5.21 3.03
C SER A 55 -9.58 4.23 3.00
N LYS A 56 -8.44 4.65 2.43
CA LYS A 56 -7.22 3.85 2.38
C LYS A 56 -6.69 3.52 3.77
N GLU A 57 -6.66 4.49 4.67
CA GLU A 57 -6.24 4.31 6.05
C GLU A 57 -7.13 3.30 6.79
N ARG A 58 -8.45 3.43 6.64
CA ARG A 58 -9.40 2.48 7.22
C ARG A 58 -9.14 1.05 6.74
N ILE A 59 -9.03 0.85 5.42
CA ILE A 59 -8.82 -0.48 4.82
C ILE A 59 -7.50 -1.10 5.30
N LEU A 60 -6.41 -0.34 5.28
CA LEU A 60 -5.10 -0.83 5.71
C LEU A 60 -5.06 -1.12 7.22
N SER A 61 -5.75 -0.32 8.03
CA SER A 61 -5.89 -0.58 9.47
C SER A 61 -6.66 -1.87 9.72
N GLU A 62 -7.78 -2.08 9.02
CA GLU A 62 -8.55 -3.33 9.07
C GLU A 62 -7.69 -4.54 8.68
N GLU A 63 -6.95 -4.46 7.57
CA GLU A 63 -6.05 -5.54 7.13
C GLU A 63 -4.95 -5.84 8.16
N ASN A 64 -4.32 -4.81 8.73
CA ASN A 64 -3.34 -4.98 9.80
C ASN A 64 -3.92 -5.68 11.02
N THR A 65 -5.14 -5.30 11.45
CA THR A 65 -5.79 -5.97 12.59
C THR A 65 -6.06 -7.44 12.32
N ILE A 66 -6.44 -7.80 11.08
CA ILE A 66 -6.66 -9.19 10.66
C ILE A 66 -5.34 -9.96 10.69
N LEU A 67 -4.28 -9.40 10.12
CA LEU A 67 -2.96 -10.03 10.10
C LEU A 67 -2.39 -10.22 11.50
N HIS A 68 -2.53 -9.23 12.39
CA HIS A 68 -2.12 -9.35 13.78
C HIS A 68 -2.84 -10.51 14.49
N LYS A 69 -4.17 -10.60 14.35
CA LYS A 69 -4.93 -11.73 14.92
C LYS A 69 -4.42 -13.08 14.39
N LYS A 70 -4.21 -13.19 13.08
CA LYS A 70 -3.70 -14.42 12.46
C LYS A 70 -2.32 -14.82 12.98
N CYS A 71 -1.40 -13.87 13.15
CA CYS A 71 -0.08 -14.14 13.71
C CYS A 71 -0.12 -14.51 15.20
N THR A 72 -1.06 -13.96 15.97
CA THR A 72 -1.23 -14.33 17.39
C THR A 72 -1.95 -15.68 17.57
N GLU A 73 -2.71 -16.13 16.57
CA GLU A 73 -3.52 -17.36 16.63
C GLU A 73 -2.84 -18.60 16.00
N THR A 74 -1.70 -18.46 15.33
CA THR A 74 -0.89 -19.62 14.89
C THR A 74 -0.12 -20.22 16.06
N PRO A 75 -0.33 -21.51 16.42
CA PRO A 75 0.49 -22.18 17.41
C PRO A 75 1.94 -22.26 16.91
N GLN A 76 2.85 -21.57 17.61
CA GLN A 76 4.26 -21.87 17.52
C GLN A 76 4.47 -23.33 17.91
N GLN A 77 4.90 -24.19 16.98
CA GLN A 77 5.52 -25.44 17.40
C GLN A 77 6.85 -25.12 18.12
N PRO A 78 7.19 -25.89 19.17
CA PRO A 78 8.06 -25.43 20.24
C PRO A 78 9.54 -25.54 19.86
N THR A 79 10.26 -24.42 19.86
CA THR A 79 11.70 -24.44 20.16
C THR A 79 11.86 -24.22 21.67
N ASN A 80 11.83 -25.34 22.39
CA ASN A 80 12.18 -25.54 23.82
C ASN A 80 12.68 -24.30 24.58
N MET A 81 11.77 -23.60 25.26
CA MET A 81 12.11 -22.86 26.48
C MET A 81 11.88 -23.80 27.66
N LYS A 82 12.95 -24.37 28.21
CA LYS A 82 12.91 -24.88 29.58
C LYS A 82 13.16 -23.71 30.52
N GLU A 83 12.06 -23.25 31.10
CA GLU A 83 11.92 -22.99 32.53
C GLU A 83 13.01 -22.08 33.16
N ALA A 84 12.79 -20.77 33.06
CA ALA A 84 13.48 -19.79 33.88
C ALA A 84 12.90 -19.80 35.31
N ALA A 85 13.24 -20.84 36.07
CA ALA A 85 13.14 -20.83 37.53
C ALA A 85 14.51 -21.23 38.12
N SER A 86 15.32 -20.19 38.37
CA SER A 86 16.31 -20.13 39.45
C SER A 86 17.38 -21.23 39.55
N PHE A 87 18.47 -21.12 38.77
CA PHE A 87 19.82 -21.65 39.09
C PHE A 87 20.84 -20.83 38.26
N HIS A 88 21.98 -20.30 38.73
CA HIS A 88 22.66 -20.29 40.01
C HIS A 88 23.71 -19.15 39.96
N ASN A 89 23.99 -18.48 41.08
CA ASN A 89 25.15 -17.59 41.22
C ASN A 89 26.45 -18.41 41.09
N ILE A 90 27.00 -18.59 39.88
CA ILE A 90 28.42 -18.90 39.65
C ILE A 90 28.71 -18.35 38.24
N SER A 91 29.17 -17.10 38.10
CA SER A 91 30.59 -16.76 38.03
C SER A 91 31.40 -17.72 37.15
N GLU A 92 31.44 -17.45 35.86
CA GLU A 92 32.67 -17.51 35.06
C GLU A 92 32.38 -16.82 33.72
N ASP A 93 33.17 -15.79 33.44
CA ASP A 93 33.15 -15.03 32.19
C ASP A 93 33.61 -15.96 31.05
N MET A 94 32.68 -16.66 30.42
CA MET A 94 32.95 -17.42 29.21
C MET A 94 32.86 -16.47 28.02
N GLU A 95 34.01 -15.99 27.57
CA GLU A 95 34.15 -15.30 26.29
C GLU A 95 33.85 -16.29 25.16
N VAL A 96 32.67 -16.16 24.55
CA VAL A 96 32.26 -16.95 23.39
C VAL A 96 32.68 -16.24 22.12
N GLU A 97 33.70 -16.76 21.43
CA GLU A 97 34.10 -16.26 20.12
C GLU A 97 33.01 -16.62 19.10
N THR A 98 32.27 -15.61 18.66
CA THR A 98 31.25 -15.76 17.61
C THR A 98 31.78 -15.12 16.34
N GLU A 99 31.84 -15.89 15.26
CA GLU A 99 32.30 -15.37 13.97
C GLU A 99 31.20 -14.48 13.38
N LEU A 100 31.54 -13.19 13.18
CA LEU A 100 30.61 -12.19 12.67
C LEU A 100 30.60 -12.22 11.13
N LEU A 101 29.70 -13.01 10.54
CA LEU A 101 29.51 -13.02 9.09
C LEU A 101 28.62 -11.85 8.64
N ILE A 102 29.24 -10.71 8.34
CA ILE A 102 28.56 -9.59 7.66
C ILE A 102 28.64 -9.84 6.14
N GLY A 103 27.59 -10.44 5.59
CA GLY A 103 27.44 -10.68 4.16
C GLY A 103 26.00 -10.94 3.73
N ARG A 104 25.69 -10.72 2.45
CA ARG A 104 24.39 -11.11 1.87
C ARG A 104 24.27 -12.64 1.92
N PRO A 105 23.13 -13.22 2.35
CA PRO A 105 22.97 -14.67 2.45
C PRO A 105 23.22 -15.36 1.11
N GLU A 106 24.10 -16.37 1.08
CA GLU A 106 24.31 -17.18 -0.12
C GLU A 106 23.07 -18.05 -0.39
N ARG A 107 22.66 -18.11 -1.66
CA ARG A 107 21.57 -18.98 -2.11
C ARG A 107 22.07 -20.42 -2.04
N GLY A 108 21.36 -21.26 -1.28
CA GLY A 108 21.64 -22.69 -1.16
C GLY A 108 21.61 -23.45 -2.51
N PRO A 109 22.14 -24.68 -2.55
CA PRO A 109 22.60 -25.30 -3.78
C PRO A 109 21.44 -25.71 -4.69
N THR A 110 21.46 -25.21 -5.93
CA THR A 110 20.65 -25.73 -7.03
C THR A 110 21.06 -27.17 -7.32
N ARG A 111 20.26 -28.13 -6.86
CA ARG A 111 20.27 -29.49 -7.43
C ARG A 111 19.77 -29.39 -8.87
N ASN A 112 20.69 -29.41 -9.83
CA ASN A 112 20.38 -29.78 -11.20
C ASN A 112 21.35 -30.85 -11.68
N LEU A 113 20.74 -31.83 -12.36
CA LEU A 113 21.31 -32.92 -13.14
C LEU A 113 22.65 -32.57 -13.78
N LEU A 114 23.59 -33.52 -13.74
CA LEU A 114 24.34 -34.01 -14.90
C LEU A 114 25.18 -35.21 -14.43
N GLN A 115 24.92 -36.39 -14.95
CA GLN A 115 25.99 -37.25 -15.45
C GLN A 115 25.40 -38.34 -16.35
N GLY A 116 25.79 -38.27 -17.63
CA GLY A 116 26.04 -39.46 -18.42
C GLY A 116 27.40 -40.06 -18.05
#